data_AF-A0A6L7NHG1-F1
#
_entry.id   AF-A0A6L7NHG1-F1
#
_cell.length_a   1.000
_cell.length_b   1.000
_cell.length_c   1.000
_cell.angle_alpha   90.00
_cell.angle_beta   90.00
_cell.angle_gamma   90.00
#
_symmetry.space_group_name_H-M   'P 1'
#
loop_
_entity.id
_entity.type
_entity.pdbx_description
1 polymer ?
#
loop_
_entity_poly.entity_id
_entity_poly.type
_entity_poly.pdbx_seq_one_letter_code
_entity_poly.pdbx_strand_id
1 'polypeptide(L)' 'MNNPMDVLGARHANDVDHPTGPDVGERLPDITLPDQSGRPVNIEAARDGGRALVVFHRSLRW' A
#
# COMPACT_ATOMS: atom_id res chain seq x y z
N MET A 1 -26.09 18.84 -22.89
CA MET A 1 -27.01 18.70 -21.73
C MET A 1 -26.60 17.40 -21.05
N ASN A 2 -25.87 17.47 -19.94
CA ASN A 2 -25.31 16.25 -19.31
C ASN A 2 -26.31 15.72 -18.28
N ASN A 3 -26.55 14.41 -18.33
CA ASN A 3 -27.55 13.71 -17.52
C ASN A 3 -27.06 13.60 -16.06
N PRO A 4 -27.84 14.01 -15.04
CA PRO A 4 -27.41 13.99 -13.63
C PRO A 4 -27.13 12.58 -13.06
N MET A 5 -27.42 11.51 -13.81
CA MET A 5 -27.18 10.13 -13.39
C MET A 5 -25.77 9.59 -13.69
N ASP A 6 -24.91 10.34 -14.41
CA ASP A 6 -23.50 9.95 -14.64
C ASP A 6 -22.62 10.08 -13.37
N VAL A 7 -23.14 10.67 -12.28
CA VAL A 7 -22.34 11.06 -11.11
C VAL A 7 -22.30 9.98 -10.01
N LEU A 8 -23.12 8.94 -10.07
CA LEU A 8 -23.24 7.94 -8.99
C LEU A 8 -22.40 6.67 -9.19
N GLY A 9 -21.71 6.54 -10.33
CA GLY A 9 -20.87 5.38 -10.66
C GLY A 9 -19.51 5.73 -11.25
N ALA A 10 -19.15 7.02 -11.29
CA ALA A 10 -17.83 7.44 -11.70
C ALA A 10 -16.81 6.90 -10.69
N ARG A 11 -16.10 5.83 -11.06
CA ARG A 11 -14.76 5.60 -10.50
C ARG A 11 -14.04 6.92 -10.72
N HIS A 12 -13.68 7.62 -9.65
CA HIS A 12 -12.72 8.71 -9.75
C HIS A 12 -11.45 8.09 -10.32
N ALA A 13 -11.32 8.18 -11.64
CA ALA A 13 -10.26 7.56 -12.39
C ALA A 13 -9.04 8.46 -12.23
N ASN A 14 -8.09 7.98 -11.42
CA ASN A 14 -6.67 7.94 -11.77
C ASN A 14 -5.86 9.24 -11.84
N ASP A 15 -6.38 10.42 -11.49
CA ASP A 15 -5.58 11.67 -11.56
C ASP A 15 -4.59 11.87 -10.39
N VAL A 16 -4.58 10.96 -9.41
CA VAL A 16 -3.60 10.99 -8.31
C VAL A 16 -2.62 9.84 -8.52
N ASP A 17 -1.34 10.20 -8.65
CA ASP A 17 -0.27 9.23 -8.68
C ASP A 17 -0.24 8.47 -7.34
N HIS A 18 -0.30 7.14 -7.40
CA HIS A 18 -0.31 6.27 -6.23
C HIS A 18 0.99 5.47 -6.21
N PRO A 19 2.11 6.09 -5.81
CA PRO A 19 3.39 5.39 -5.78
C PRO A 19 3.26 4.14 -4.90
N THR A 20 3.64 3.00 -5.47
CA THR A 20 3.52 1.68 -4.82
C THR A 20 4.70 1.36 -3.90
N GLY A 21 5.67 2.27 -3.81
CA GLY A 21 6.86 2.14 -2.98
C GLY A 21 7.90 3.23 -3.28
N PRO A 22 9.04 3.18 -2.58
CA PRO A 22 10.20 4.04 -2.86
C PRO A 22 10.84 3.72 -4.20
N ASP A 23 11.56 4.68 -4.79
CA ASP A 23 12.31 4.46 -6.03
C ASP A 23 13.49 3.49 -5.83
N VAL A 24 14.02 2.96 -6.94
CA VAL A 24 15.19 2.07 -6.88
C VAL A 24 16.40 2.82 -6.32
N GLY A 25 16.96 2.31 -5.22
CA GLY A 25 18.08 2.92 -4.52
C GLY A 25 17.65 3.84 -3.37
N GLU A 26 16.38 4.20 -3.29
CA GLU A 26 15.83 4.88 -2.12
C GLU A 26 15.62 3.92 -0.95
N ARG A 27 15.71 4.47 0.25
CA ARG A 27 15.55 3.69 1.48
C ARG A 27 14.07 3.36 1.68
N LEU A 28 13.77 2.11 2.03
CA LEU A 28 12.45 1.75 2.53
C LEU A 28 12.11 2.60 3.76
N PRO A 29 10.90 3.17 3.87
CA PRO A 29 10.46 3.88 5.07
C PRO A 29 10.56 3.01 6.32
N ASP A 30 10.67 3.65 7.49
CA ASP A 30 10.58 2.93 8.76
C ASP A 30 9.14 2.43 8.97
N ILE A 31 8.94 1.12 8.83
CA ILE A 31 7.62 0.49 8.84
C ILE A 31 7.54 -0.47 10.03
N THR A 32 6.55 -0.22 10.89
CA THR A 32 6.15 -1.13 11.95
C THR A 32 4.70 -1.52 11.77
N LEU A 33 4.43 -2.81 11.61
CA LEU A 33 3.09 -3.37 11.41
C LEU A 33 2.86 -4.54 12.37
N PRO A 34 1.60 -4.80 12.76
CA PRO A 34 1.28 -6.00 13.52
C PRO A 34 1.47 -7.26 12.67
N ASP A 35 2.01 -8.31 13.27
CA ASP A 35 1.95 -9.67 12.73
C ASP A 35 0.54 -10.27 12.87
N GLN A 36 0.37 -11.53 12.44
CA GLN A 36 -0.90 -12.25 12.52
C GLN A 36 -1.44 -12.45 13.94
N SER A 37 -0.59 -12.27 14.96
CA SER A 37 -0.96 -12.34 16.38
C SER A 37 -1.17 -10.95 17.00
N GLY A 38 -1.07 -9.88 16.20
CA GLY A 38 -1.18 -8.50 16.64
C GLY A 38 0.10 -7.95 17.26
N ARG A 39 1.23 -8.68 17.21
CA ARG A 39 2.49 -8.21 17.79
C ARG A 39 3.16 -7.22 16.84
N PRO A 40 3.62 -6.05 17.32
CA PRO A 40 4.34 -5.11 16.48
C PRO A 40 5.64 -5.71 15.95
N VAL A 41 5.86 -5.60 14.64
CA VAL A 41 7.09 -6.01 13.95
C VAL A 41 7.62 -4.85 13.14
N ASN A 42 8.88 -4.47 13.39
CA ASN A 42 9.61 -3.52 12.56
C ASN A 42 10.32 -4.27 11.41
N ILE A 43 10.14 -3.84 10.16
CA ILE A 43 10.68 -4.55 8.99
C ILE A 43 12.20 -4.56 8.96
N GLU A 44 12.86 -3.45 9.31
CA GLU A 44 14.32 -3.36 9.27
C GLU A 44 14.96 -4.26 10.34
N ALA A 45 14.40 -4.27 11.55
CA ALA A 45 14.83 -5.18 12.61
C ALA A 45 14.58 -6.66 12.24
N ALA A 46 13.42 -6.98 11.66
CA ALA A 46 13.07 -8.35 11.27
C ALA A 46 13.94 -8.89 10.12
N ARG A 47 14.46 -8.01 9.26
CA ARG A 47 15.38 -8.38 8.18
C ARG A 47 16.77 -8.72 8.68
N ASP A 48 17.19 -8.20 9.84
CA ASP A 48 18.50 -8.44 10.47
C ASP A 48 19.68 -8.33 9.49
N GLY A 49 19.67 -7.28 8.67
CA GLY A 49 20.68 -7.05 7.62
C GLY A 49 20.57 -7.93 6.36
N GLY A 50 19.69 -8.94 6.35
CA GLY A 50 19.40 -9.83 5.21
C GLY A 50 18.64 -9.15 4.06
N ARG A 51 18.15 -9.88 3.05
CA ARG A 51 17.28 -9.30 2.01
C ARG A 51 15.81 -9.50 2.38
N ALA A 52 14.94 -8.57 1.99
CA ALA A 52 13.50 -8.65 2.24
C ALA A 52 12.68 -8.38 0.97
N LEU A 53 11.49 -8.95 0.92
CA LEU A 53 10.46 -8.67 -0.08
C LEU A 53 9.21 -8.16 0.64
N VAL A 54 8.70 -7.00 0.24
CA VAL A 54 7.47 -6.41 0.78
C VAL A 54 6.37 -6.53 -0.28
N VAL A 55 5.23 -7.11 0.09
CA VAL A 55 4.09 -7.30 -0.81
C VAL A 55 2.88 -6.58 -0.24
N PHE A 56 2.44 -5.52 -0.93
CA PHE A 56 1.15 -4.89 -0.66
C PHE A 56 0.07 -5.68 -1.39
N HIS A 57 -0.84 -6.31 -0.64
CA HIS A 57 -2.01 -6.97 -1.21
C HIS A 57 -3.27 -6.36 -0.59
N ARG A 58 -4.30 -6.14 -1.41
CA ARG A 58 -5.64 -5.82 -0.93
C ARG A 58 -6.45 -7.12 -0.89
N SER A 59 -7.08 -7.41 0.23
CA SER A 59 -8.11 -8.45 0.27
C SER A 59 -9.43 -7.87 -0.24
N LEU A 60 -10.27 -8.71 -0.84
CA LEU A 60 -11.64 -8.33 -1.16
C LEU A 60 -12.53 -8.72 0.03
N ARG A 61 -13.16 -7.71 0.64
CA ARG A 61 -14.36 -7.91 1.46
C ARG A 61 -15.54 -7.80 0.50
N TRP A 62 -16.33 -8.87 0.41
CA TRP A 62 -17.62 -8.90 -0.27
C TRP A 62 -18.71 -8.34 0.64
#